data_AF-A0A3P7JHA2-F1
#
_entry.id   AF-A0A3P7JHA2-F1
#
_cell.length_a   1.000
_cell.length_b   1.000
_cell.length_c   1.000
_cell.angle_alpha   90.00
_cell.angle_beta   90.00
_cell.angle_gamma   90.00
#
_symmetry.space_group_name_H-M   'P 1'
#
loop_
_entity.id
_entity.type
_entity.pdbx_description
1 polymer ?
#
loop_
_entity_poly.entity_id
_entity_poly.type
_entity_poly.pdbx_seq_one_letter_code
_entity_poly.pdbx_strand_id
1 'polypeptide(L)'
;MESSSWLRRDHRAREYDKPLFDTDAQAKTFLGSLDAIFMIAYAVGLFFWGWLGDRSNPKYVIVLGMVGTAVMMVLFGAIPKWTNLYNIPYFVLTYSLFGFLQACGWPSEISIMANWFGKGNRGFIMGVWASCQPLGNVFGSYFVALILPLGYQYTFIFGAILMLFGAIIVMLSIRVKPKESQLDTEESMAERLPSTEGEAIGIVKAILLPGVLAYCLCNVCLKLVNYAFFFWLPLYLTEAYHWTESKADELSIWYDIGGIIGSIAGGYITDRMGCRAPLIVVMLGSSIGALFVYAHAGPALLWNVLIMTVVGITISGPYNLIVGTISIDLGSQPALAHSAQAMATVTGLLDGTGSIGSAIGQLFVPVLQNAFGWQSVFYLFMILNFIAIICITRRCLSDLRSLLYKSSELTPLLDEEDPDE
;
A
#
# COMPACT_ATOMS: atom_id res chain seq x y z
N MET A 1 -8.96 35.69 6.58
CA MET A 1 -9.32 36.99 5.98
C MET A 1 -8.03 37.63 5.47
N GLU A 2 -7.58 37.15 4.29
CA GLU A 2 -6.41 37.66 3.55
C GLU A 2 -6.53 37.20 2.07
N SER A 3 -7.75 37.17 1.54
CA SER A 3 -8.12 36.45 0.32
C SER A 3 -8.29 37.34 -0.93
N SER A 4 -7.57 38.46 -1.04
CA SER A 4 -7.78 39.38 -2.17
C SER A 4 -6.58 40.22 -2.59
N SER A 5 -5.34 39.80 -2.29
CA SER A 5 -4.14 40.50 -2.76
C SER A 5 -3.70 40.09 -4.18
N TRP A 6 -4.15 38.95 -4.71
CA TRP A 6 -3.86 38.50 -6.08
C TRP A 6 -4.81 39.08 -7.16
N LEU A 7 -5.85 39.82 -6.76
CA LEU A 7 -6.85 40.42 -7.67
C LEU A 7 -6.44 41.80 -8.22
N ARG A 8 -5.27 42.34 -7.85
CA ARG A 8 -4.75 43.55 -8.49
C ARG A 8 -4.06 43.17 -9.79
N ARG A 9 -4.75 43.43 -10.92
CA ARG A 9 -4.15 43.52 -12.27
C ARG A 9 -2.96 44.48 -12.21
N ASP A 10 -1.77 43.94 -12.01
CA ASP A 10 -0.55 44.67 -12.28
C ASP A 10 -0.42 44.73 -13.81
N HIS A 11 -0.58 45.92 -14.39
CA HIS A 11 -0.46 46.17 -15.83
C HIS A 11 0.99 46.02 -16.35
N ARG A 12 1.85 45.35 -15.59
CA ARG A 12 3.23 44.96 -15.94
C ARG A 12 3.47 43.44 -15.90
N ALA A 13 2.43 42.64 -16.12
CA ALA A 13 2.61 41.21 -16.39
C ALA A 13 3.44 41.02 -17.66
N ARG A 14 4.67 40.52 -17.50
CA ARG A 14 5.52 40.09 -18.61
C ARG A 14 4.80 38.96 -19.35
N GLU A 15 5.09 38.82 -20.63
CA GLU A 15 4.54 37.84 -21.59
C GLU A 15 4.70 36.34 -21.20
N TYR A 16 5.15 36.06 -19.96
CA TYR A 16 5.62 34.77 -19.45
C TYR A 16 4.68 34.12 -18.41
N ASP A 17 3.60 34.76 -17.97
CA ASP A 17 2.62 34.18 -17.02
C ASP A 17 1.36 33.68 -17.75
N LYS A 18 1.53 32.85 -18.79
CA LYS A 18 0.39 32.08 -19.31
C LYS A 18 0.19 30.85 -18.42
N PRO A 19 -0.97 30.68 -17.77
CA PRO A 19 -1.22 29.48 -17.00
C PRO A 19 -1.22 28.26 -17.92
N LEU A 20 -0.75 27.11 -17.41
CA LEU A 20 -0.70 25.85 -18.17
C LEU A 20 -2.08 25.40 -18.64
N PHE A 21 -3.12 25.76 -17.89
CA PHE A 21 -4.52 25.50 -18.19
C PHE A 21 -5.32 26.79 -18.07
N ASP A 22 -6.33 26.94 -18.93
CA ASP A 22 -7.18 28.14 -18.96
C ASP A 22 -8.19 28.14 -17.80
N THR A 23 -8.49 26.97 -17.23
CA THR A 23 -9.47 26.80 -16.15
C THR A 23 -8.98 25.84 -15.07
N ASP A 24 -9.42 26.09 -13.83
CA ASP A 24 -9.15 25.21 -12.69
C ASP A 24 -9.71 23.80 -12.89
N ALA A 25 -10.82 23.67 -13.62
CA ALA A 25 -11.42 22.37 -13.94
C ALA A 25 -10.49 21.51 -14.82
N GLN A 26 -9.86 22.12 -15.83
CA GLN A 26 -8.87 21.43 -16.67
C GLN A 26 -7.64 21.04 -15.86
N ALA A 27 -7.16 21.92 -14.97
CA ALA A 27 -6.02 21.63 -14.09
C ALA A 27 -6.32 20.46 -13.14
N LYS A 28 -7.49 20.44 -12.48
CA LYS A 28 -7.93 19.34 -11.61
C LYS A 28 -8.05 18.02 -12.36
N THR A 29 -8.62 18.05 -13.57
CA THR A 29 -8.74 16.86 -14.43
C THR A 29 -7.37 16.32 -14.83
N PHE A 30 -6.43 17.21 -15.15
CA PHE A 30 -5.06 16.83 -15.48
C PHE A 30 -4.32 16.23 -14.28
N LEU A 31 -4.47 16.80 -13.08
CA LEU A 31 -3.90 16.24 -11.84
C LEU A 31 -4.43 14.83 -11.57
N GLY A 32 -5.74 14.61 -11.64
CA GLY A 32 -6.31 13.26 -11.48
C GLY A 32 -5.82 12.27 -12.56
N SER A 33 -5.58 12.76 -13.79
CA SER A 33 -4.98 11.96 -14.85
C SER A 33 -3.51 11.61 -14.56
N LEU A 34 -2.75 12.56 -13.99
CA LEU A 34 -1.38 12.31 -13.55
C LEU A 34 -1.32 11.26 -12.44
N ASP A 35 -2.23 11.29 -11.46
CA ASP A 35 -2.31 10.28 -10.41
C ASP A 35 -2.56 8.89 -10.98
N ALA A 36 -3.47 8.77 -11.96
CA ALA A 36 -3.69 7.52 -12.67
C ALA A 36 -2.45 7.05 -13.44
N ILE A 37 -1.78 7.95 -14.17
CA ILE A 37 -0.53 7.66 -14.90
C ILE A 37 0.57 7.17 -13.95
N PHE A 38 0.71 7.82 -12.80
CA PHE A 38 1.63 7.42 -11.76
C PHE A 38 1.33 5.99 -11.28
N MET A 39 0.06 5.67 -10.98
CA MET A 39 -0.30 4.33 -10.52
C MET A 39 -0.11 3.25 -11.59
N ILE A 40 -0.32 3.57 -12.87
CA ILE A 40 0.00 2.66 -13.99
C ILE A 40 1.52 2.41 -14.05
N ALA A 41 2.33 3.48 -14.02
CA ALA A 41 3.78 3.36 -14.05
C ALA A 41 4.33 2.62 -12.82
N TYR A 42 3.73 2.87 -11.65
CA TYR A 42 4.02 2.16 -10.41
C TYR A 42 3.69 0.66 -10.52
N ALA A 43 2.54 0.30 -11.08
CA ALA A 43 2.16 -1.09 -11.33
C ALA A 43 3.14 -1.81 -12.26
N VAL A 44 3.50 -1.18 -13.39
CA VAL A 44 4.51 -1.70 -14.31
C VAL A 44 5.87 -1.86 -13.61
N GLY A 45 6.25 -0.86 -12.80
CA GLY A 45 7.44 -0.90 -11.97
C GLY A 45 7.43 -2.08 -11.01
N LEU A 46 6.34 -2.37 -10.32
CA LEU A 46 6.26 -3.48 -9.36
C LEU A 46 6.48 -4.85 -10.03
N PHE A 47 5.93 -5.07 -11.22
CA PHE A 47 6.21 -6.30 -11.98
C PHE A 47 7.68 -6.40 -12.36
N PHE A 48 8.25 -5.30 -12.85
CA PHE A 48 9.65 -5.25 -13.28
C PHE A 48 10.64 -5.41 -12.11
N TRP A 49 10.49 -4.61 -11.07
CA TRP A 49 11.36 -4.60 -9.89
C TRP A 49 11.15 -5.84 -9.02
N GLY A 50 9.95 -6.42 -8.98
CA GLY A 50 9.74 -7.72 -8.35
C GLY A 50 10.55 -8.83 -9.05
N TRP A 51 10.46 -8.91 -10.37
CA TRP A 51 11.23 -9.86 -11.18
C TRP A 51 12.74 -9.64 -11.07
N LEU A 52 13.19 -8.39 -11.10
CA LEU A 52 14.60 -8.03 -11.00
C LEU A 52 15.14 -8.18 -9.57
N GLY A 53 14.29 -7.95 -8.56
CA GLY A 53 14.65 -7.98 -7.14
C GLY A 53 15.07 -9.37 -6.65
N ASP A 54 14.49 -10.44 -7.21
CA ASP A 54 14.94 -11.81 -6.93
C ASP A 54 16.27 -12.15 -7.62
N ARG A 55 16.66 -11.39 -8.66
CA ARG A 55 17.88 -11.60 -9.47
C ARG A 55 19.02 -10.66 -9.10
N SER A 56 18.74 -9.68 -8.26
CA SER A 56 19.65 -8.63 -7.86
C SER A 56 19.74 -8.59 -6.35
N ASN A 57 20.74 -7.89 -5.81
CA ASN A 57 20.76 -7.64 -4.38
C ASN A 57 19.68 -6.60 -4.03
N PRO A 58 18.67 -6.95 -3.20
CA PRO A 58 17.51 -6.08 -2.94
C PRO A 58 17.91 -4.76 -2.28
N LYS A 59 19.02 -4.71 -1.53
CA LYS A 59 19.54 -3.48 -0.93
C LYS A 59 19.88 -2.44 -2.00
N TYR A 60 20.58 -2.84 -3.07
CA TYR A 60 20.97 -1.91 -4.13
C TYR A 60 19.77 -1.48 -4.97
N VAL A 61 18.79 -2.37 -5.16
CA VAL A 61 17.53 -2.03 -5.84
C VAL A 61 16.78 -0.93 -5.08
N ILE A 62 16.63 -1.07 -3.75
CA ILE A 62 16.00 -0.05 -2.90
C ILE A 62 16.75 1.29 -3.01
N VAL A 63 18.08 1.29 -2.81
CA VAL A 63 18.89 2.52 -2.86
C VAL A 63 18.77 3.21 -4.23
N LEU A 64 18.82 2.44 -5.32
CA LEU A 64 18.69 2.97 -6.68
C LEU A 64 17.34 3.67 -6.86
N GLY A 65 16.23 3.04 -6.48
CA GLY A 65 14.94 3.68 -6.62
C GLY A 65 14.73 4.82 -5.65
N MET A 66 15.27 4.80 -4.42
CA MET A 66 15.20 5.94 -3.51
C MET A 66 15.91 7.18 -4.09
N VAL A 67 17.13 7.00 -4.62
CA VAL A 67 17.89 8.08 -5.27
C VAL A 67 17.18 8.55 -6.55
N GLY A 68 16.70 7.62 -7.38
CA GLY A 68 15.96 7.94 -8.59
C GLY A 68 14.66 8.71 -8.30
N THR A 69 13.92 8.29 -7.27
CA THR A 69 12.70 8.94 -6.77
C THR A 69 13.01 10.37 -6.33
N ALA A 70 14.09 10.58 -5.56
CA ALA A 70 14.51 11.92 -5.14
C ALA A 70 14.84 12.84 -6.33
N VAL A 71 15.55 12.33 -7.33
CA VAL A 71 15.84 13.07 -8.57
C VAL A 71 14.55 13.44 -9.29
N MET A 72 13.63 12.48 -9.46
CA MET A 72 12.36 12.73 -10.13
C MET A 72 11.48 13.73 -9.37
N MET A 73 11.48 13.74 -8.03
CA MET A 73 10.76 14.75 -7.25
C MET A 73 11.27 16.18 -7.54
N VAL A 74 12.59 16.37 -7.62
CA VAL A 74 13.18 17.67 -7.96
C VAL A 74 12.85 18.06 -9.40
N LEU A 75 12.96 17.10 -10.35
CA LEU A 75 12.63 17.32 -11.75
C LEU A 75 11.15 17.66 -11.93
N PHE A 76 10.24 17.00 -11.24
CA PHE A 76 8.80 17.26 -11.35
C PHE A 76 8.38 18.56 -10.65
N GLY A 77 8.86 18.80 -9.42
CA GLY A 77 8.39 19.92 -8.60
C GLY A 77 9.16 21.22 -8.81
N ALA A 78 10.48 21.18 -8.71
CA ALA A 78 11.31 22.38 -8.61
C ALA A 78 11.72 22.95 -9.96
N ILE A 79 12.12 22.09 -10.91
CA ILE A 79 12.62 22.53 -12.21
C ILE A 79 11.59 23.33 -13.01
N PRO A 80 10.31 22.91 -13.14
CA PRO A 80 9.28 23.72 -13.82
C PRO A 80 9.15 25.12 -13.25
N LYS A 81 9.23 25.26 -11.92
CA LYS A 81 9.10 26.56 -11.25
C LYS A 81 10.30 27.47 -11.50
N TRP A 82 11.52 26.94 -11.47
CA TRP A 82 12.73 27.73 -11.63
C TRP A 82 13.05 28.08 -13.08
N THR A 83 12.67 27.21 -14.02
CA THR A 83 12.94 27.36 -15.45
C THR A 83 11.75 27.91 -16.24
N ASN A 84 10.58 28.06 -15.60
CA ASN A 84 9.29 28.35 -16.25
C ASN A 84 8.91 27.34 -17.35
N LEU A 85 9.34 26.08 -17.19
CA LEU A 85 9.02 24.98 -18.10
C LEU A 85 7.69 24.33 -17.70
N TYR A 86 6.59 24.90 -18.17
CA TYR A 86 5.25 24.36 -17.97
C TYR A 86 4.78 23.64 -19.24
N ASN A 87 5.04 22.33 -19.33
CA ASN A 87 4.72 21.52 -20.51
C ASN A 87 4.09 20.18 -20.09
N ILE A 88 2.93 19.84 -20.66
CA ILE A 88 2.18 18.62 -20.34
C ILE A 88 3.03 17.35 -20.52
N PRO A 89 3.64 17.08 -21.70
CA PRO A 89 4.57 15.98 -21.89
C PRO A 89 5.68 15.86 -20.84
N TYR A 90 6.22 16.99 -20.36
CA TYR A 90 7.26 16.98 -19.33
C TYR A 90 6.73 16.46 -18.00
N PHE A 91 5.57 16.96 -17.55
CA PHE A 91 4.93 16.49 -16.32
C PHE A 91 4.53 15.01 -16.43
N VAL A 92 3.96 14.59 -17.56
CA VAL A 92 3.61 13.18 -17.78
C VAL A 92 4.84 12.28 -17.72
N LEU A 93 5.93 12.65 -18.39
CA LEU A 93 7.16 11.84 -18.41
C LEU A 93 7.81 11.76 -17.03
N THR A 94 8.03 12.90 -16.38
CA THR A 94 8.71 12.95 -15.07
C THR A 94 7.89 12.24 -13.99
N TYR A 95 6.56 12.39 -14.00
CA TYR A 95 5.68 11.72 -13.04
C TYR A 95 5.52 10.22 -13.31
N SER A 96 5.55 9.80 -14.58
CA SER A 96 5.60 8.37 -14.93
C SER A 96 6.90 7.71 -14.44
N LEU A 97 8.05 8.35 -14.68
CA LEU A 97 9.35 7.84 -14.22
C LEU A 97 9.44 7.85 -12.69
N PHE A 98 8.84 8.85 -12.04
CA PHE A 98 8.70 8.89 -10.58
C PHE A 98 7.97 7.65 -10.07
N GLY A 99 6.78 7.34 -10.61
CA GLY A 99 6.03 6.13 -10.23
C GLY A 99 6.79 4.84 -10.49
N PHE A 100 7.44 4.72 -11.65
CA PHE A 100 8.23 3.53 -11.99
C PHE A 100 9.40 3.31 -11.04
N LEU A 101 10.14 4.37 -10.65
CA LEU A 101 11.29 4.27 -9.75
C LEU A 101 10.87 4.04 -8.29
N GLN A 102 9.75 4.62 -7.87
CA GLN A 102 9.24 4.46 -6.50
C GLN A 102 8.74 3.05 -6.22
N ALA A 103 8.31 2.32 -7.25
CA ALA A 103 7.81 0.95 -7.15
C ALA A 103 8.85 -0.10 -6.68
N CYS A 104 10.15 0.21 -6.72
CA CYS A 104 11.17 -0.80 -6.43
C CYS A 104 11.26 -1.20 -4.95
N GLY A 105 10.76 -0.34 -4.05
CA GLY A 105 10.94 -0.46 -2.60
C GLY A 105 10.24 -1.69 -2.05
N TRP A 106 8.91 -1.76 -2.23
CA TRP A 106 8.07 -2.75 -1.56
C TRP A 106 8.49 -4.22 -1.82
N PRO A 107 8.69 -4.70 -3.06
CA PRO A 107 9.09 -6.09 -3.31
C PRO A 107 10.46 -6.45 -2.71
N SER A 108 11.36 -5.49 -2.69
CA SER A 108 12.72 -5.66 -2.16
C SER A 108 12.72 -5.66 -0.63
N GLU A 109 11.92 -4.79 -0.01
CA GLU A 109 11.77 -4.71 1.45
C GLU A 109 11.10 -5.97 2.01
N ILE A 110 10.03 -6.46 1.38
CA ILE A 110 9.38 -7.72 1.77
C ILE A 110 10.36 -8.89 1.69
N SER A 111 11.19 -8.95 0.65
CA SER A 111 12.23 -9.98 0.53
C SER A 111 13.25 -9.92 1.68
N ILE A 112 13.65 -8.72 2.11
CA ILE A 112 14.55 -8.55 3.26
C ILE A 112 13.84 -8.96 4.56
N MET A 113 12.60 -8.53 4.77
CA MET A 113 11.81 -8.90 5.95
C MET A 113 11.60 -10.42 6.05
N ALA A 114 11.33 -11.08 4.92
CA ALA A 114 11.18 -12.53 4.84
C ALA A 114 12.47 -13.28 5.25
N ASN A 115 13.65 -12.74 4.92
CA ASN A 115 14.94 -13.32 5.30
C ASN A 115 15.24 -13.19 6.80
N TRP A 116 14.77 -12.12 7.44
CA TRP A 116 15.06 -11.84 8.85
C TRP A 116 14.06 -12.49 9.81
N PHE A 117 12.81 -12.65 9.38
CA PHE A 117 11.72 -13.10 10.25
C PHE A 117 11.13 -14.41 9.73
N GLY A 118 11.44 -15.50 10.45
CA GLY A 118 10.95 -16.86 10.18
C GLY A 118 9.44 -17.05 10.36
N LYS A 119 8.98 -18.31 10.40
CA LYS A 119 7.54 -18.68 10.42
C LYS A 119 6.79 -18.41 11.74
N GLY A 120 7.43 -17.83 12.75
CA GLY A 120 6.84 -17.57 14.08
C GLY A 120 5.84 -16.40 14.07
N ASN A 121 6.09 -15.38 14.91
CA ASN A 121 5.24 -14.18 15.05
C ASN A 121 5.35 -13.20 13.86
N ARG A 122 5.40 -13.74 12.63
CA ARG A 122 5.62 -12.99 11.39
C ARG A 122 4.49 -12.02 11.12
N GLY A 123 3.24 -12.42 11.35
CA GLY A 123 2.07 -11.57 11.13
C GLY A 123 2.11 -10.33 12.00
N PHE A 124 2.43 -10.47 13.28
CA PHE A 124 2.58 -9.33 14.19
C PHE A 124 3.72 -8.41 13.76
N ILE A 125 4.90 -8.96 13.46
CA ILE A 125 6.07 -8.16 13.04
C ILE A 125 5.77 -7.41 11.74
N MET A 126 5.20 -8.08 10.76
CA MET A 126 4.78 -7.46 9.50
C MET A 126 3.64 -6.47 9.70
N GLY A 127 2.73 -6.72 10.65
CA GLY A 127 1.65 -5.80 11.00
C GLY A 127 2.18 -4.49 11.58
N VAL A 128 3.16 -4.56 12.48
CA VAL A 128 3.87 -3.40 13.03
C VAL A 128 4.68 -2.71 11.94
N TRP A 129 5.43 -3.45 11.14
CA TRP A 129 6.25 -2.88 10.07
C TRP A 129 5.41 -2.19 8.99
N ALA A 130 4.32 -2.80 8.53
CA ALA A 130 3.41 -2.23 7.54
C ALA A 130 2.68 -0.97 8.04
N SER A 131 2.73 -0.69 9.35
CA SER A 131 2.26 0.59 9.90
C SER A 131 3.14 1.78 9.48
N CYS A 132 4.31 1.53 8.87
CA CYS A 132 5.16 2.59 8.32
C CYS A 132 4.45 3.41 7.23
N GLN A 133 3.60 2.78 6.40
CA GLN A 133 2.86 3.45 5.34
C GLN A 133 1.86 4.49 5.88
N PRO A 134 0.88 4.13 6.75
CA PRO A 134 -0.03 5.11 7.33
C PRO A 134 0.70 6.16 8.18
N LEU A 135 1.79 5.80 8.89
CA LEU A 135 2.61 6.81 9.57
C LEU A 135 3.24 7.80 8.58
N GLY A 136 3.75 7.30 7.45
CA GLY A 136 4.28 8.11 6.36
C GLY A 136 3.23 9.07 5.79
N ASN A 137 1.97 8.63 5.63
CA ASN A 137 0.86 9.46 5.18
C ASN A 137 0.60 10.64 6.14
N VAL A 138 0.55 10.35 7.44
CA VAL A 138 0.31 11.35 8.48
C VAL A 138 1.45 12.38 8.55
N PHE A 139 2.69 11.92 8.65
CA PHE A 139 3.85 12.82 8.69
C PHE A 139 4.05 13.57 7.37
N GLY A 140 3.81 12.91 6.23
CA GLY A 140 3.90 13.52 4.91
C GLY A 140 2.94 14.70 4.77
N SER A 141 1.66 14.49 5.12
CA SER A 141 0.64 15.54 5.08
C SER A 141 0.98 16.69 6.03
N TYR A 142 1.45 16.38 7.24
CA TYR A 142 1.89 17.37 8.21
C TYR A 142 3.06 18.23 7.70
N PHE A 143 4.12 17.63 7.15
CA PHE A 143 5.26 18.38 6.62
C PHE A 143 4.89 19.18 5.36
N VAL A 144 4.03 18.64 4.48
CA VAL A 144 3.53 19.37 3.32
C VAL A 144 2.76 20.62 3.78
N ALA A 145 1.86 20.50 4.76
CA ALA A 145 1.10 21.65 5.28
C ALA A 145 2.00 22.76 5.84
N LEU A 146 3.10 22.40 6.50
CA LEU A 146 4.08 23.38 7.04
C LEU A 146 4.90 24.08 5.95
N ILE A 147 5.25 23.36 4.88
CA ILE A 147 6.19 23.84 3.85
C ILE A 147 5.45 24.51 2.69
N LEU A 148 4.22 24.08 2.38
CA LEU A 148 3.43 24.57 1.25
C LEU A 148 3.29 26.11 1.22
N PRO A 149 3.13 26.84 2.35
CA PRO A 149 3.10 28.31 2.34
C PRO A 149 4.37 28.97 1.80
N LEU A 150 5.51 28.27 1.84
CA LEU A 150 6.78 28.75 1.26
C LEU A 150 6.84 28.53 -0.27
N GLY A 151 5.99 27.64 -0.80
CA GLY A 151 5.89 27.28 -2.21
C GLY A 151 5.96 25.78 -2.44
N TYR A 152 5.18 25.29 -3.41
CA TYR A 152 5.06 23.86 -3.70
C TYR A 152 6.39 23.20 -4.09
N GLN A 153 7.31 23.91 -4.76
CA GLN A 153 8.61 23.37 -5.13
C GLN A 153 9.42 22.89 -3.91
N TYR A 154 9.23 23.55 -2.75
CA TYR A 154 9.96 23.22 -1.53
C TYR A 154 9.43 21.95 -0.87
N THR A 155 8.15 21.60 -1.07
CA THR A 155 7.60 20.33 -0.55
C THR A 155 8.26 19.14 -1.27
N PHE A 156 8.44 19.24 -2.60
CA PHE A 156 9.14 18.24 -3.39
C PHE A 156 10.63 18.15 -3.06
N ILE A 157 11.32 19.29 -2.86
CA ILE A 157 12.73 19.31 -2.46
C ILE A 157 12.92 18.67 -1.07
N PHE A 158 12.05 19.00 -0.12
CA PHE A 158 12.08 18.40 1.21
C PHE A 158 11.91 16.87 1.14
N GLY A 159 10.93 16.39 0.36
CA GLY A 159 10.75 14.96 0.09
C GLY A 159 11.98 14.32 -0.55
N ALA A 160 12.61 14.97 -1.52
CA ALA A 160 13.83 14.48 -2.15
C ALA A 160 15.00 14.36 -1.17
N ILE A 161 15.18 15.35 -0.28
CA ILE A 161 16.22 15.31 0.77
C ILE A 161 15.96 14.14 1.72
N LEU A 162 14.72 13.92 2.13
CA LEU A 162 14.35 12.81 3.02
C LEU A 162 14.62 11.45 2.35
N MET A 163 14.29 11.31 1.06
CA MET A 163 14.58 10.10 0.28
C MET A 163 16.09 9.84 0.14
N LEU A 164 16.91 10.87 -0.11
CA LEU A 164 18.37 10.72 -0.18
C LEU A 164 18.96 10.35 1.18
N PHE A 165 18.48 10.99 2.24
CA PHE A 165 18.91 10.66 3.61
C PHE A 165 18.54 9.22 3.97
N GLY A 166 17.32 8.79 3.65
CA GLY A 166 16.89 7.40 3.80
C GLY A 166 17.76 6.43 3.00
N ALA A 167 18.12 6.78 1.75
CA ALA A 167 18.99 5.95 0.92
C ALA A 167 20.38 5.75 1.54
N ILE A 168 20.95 6.80 2.16
CA ILE A 168 22.22 6.71 2.90
C ILE A 168 22.06 5.76 4.09
N ILE A 169 20.99 5.89 4.88
CA ILE A 169 20.72 4.99 6.01
C ILE A 169 20.59 3.55 5.53
N VAL A 170 19.79 3.28 4.51
CA VAL A 170 19.64 1.92 3.95
C VAL A 170 20.98 1.37 3.49
N MET A 171 21.77 2.18 2.80
CA MET A 171 23.09 1.78 2.29
C MET A 171 24.08 1.44 3.41
N LEU A 172 24.04 2.15 4.53
CA LEU A 172 24.95 1.93 5.66
C LEU A 172 24.46 0.84 6.63
N SER A 173 23.16 0.77 6.88
CA SER A 173 22.59 0.00 8.00
C SER A 173 21.99 -1.35 7.60
N ILE A 174 21.33 -1.45 6.44
CA ILE A 174 20.59 -2.67 6.09
C ILE A 174 21.55 -3.79 5.63
N ARG A 175 21.34 -4.98 6.20
CA ARG A 175 21.92 -6.26 5.75
C ARG A 175 20.80 -7.14 5.23
N VAL A 176 20.99 -7.71 4.04
CA VAL A 176 19.94 -8.47 3.32
C VAL A 176 19.58 -9.79 4.01
N LYS A 177 20.56 -10.44 4.63
CA LYS A 177 20.40 -11.67 5.40
C LYS A 177 20.98 -11.46 6.80
N PRO A 178 20.42 -12.11 7.85
CA PRO A 178 21.04 -12.11 9.16
C PRO A 178 22.47 -12.69 9.06
N LYS A 179 23.37 -12.27 9.96
CA LYS A 179 24.68 -12.94 10.07
C LYS A 179 24.41 -14.37 10.55
N GLU A 180 24.88 -15.37 9.82
CA GLU A 180 24.88 -16.75 10.32
C GLU A 180 25.63 -16.75 11.66
N SER A 181 24.92 -17.12 12.73
CA SER A 181 25.49 -17.40 14.03
C SER A 181 26.39 -18.62 13.87
N GLN A 182 27.63 -18.59 14.36
CA GLN A 182 28.53 -19.75 14.27
C GLN A 182 27.93 -21.02 14.91
N LEU A 183 26.96 -20.88 15.83
CA LEU A 183 26.23 -21.98 16.45
C LEU A 183 25.25 -22.71 15.49
N ASP A 184 24.71 -22.03 14.47
CA ASP A 184 23.81 -22.66 13.48
C ASP A 184 24.60 -23.46 12.42
N THR A 185 25.92 -23.25 12.34
CA THR A 185 26.78 -23.88 11.32
C THR A 185 27.02 -25.35 11.61
N GLU A 186 27.10 -25.76 12.88
CA GLU A 186 27.42 -27.15 13.24
C GLU A 186 26.20 -28.08 13.13
N GLU A 187 24.99 -27.64 13.52
CA GLU A 187 23.76 -28.41 13.29
C GLU A 187 23.36 -28.41 11.81
N SER A 188 23.55 -27.30 11.08
CA SER A 188 23.17 -27.20 9.67
C SER A 188 24.12 -27.92 8.71
N MET A 189 25.39 -28.16 9.08
CA MET A 189 26.34 -28.90 8.23
C MET A 189 26.03 -30.39 8.11
N ALA A 190 25.30 -30.99 9.07
CA ALA A 190 24.98 -32.42 9.05
C ALA A 190 23.81 -32.77 8.09
N GLU A 191 22.97 -31.80 7.71
CA GLU A 191 21.77 -32.01 6.87
C GLU A 191 21.81 -31.31 5.49
N ARG A 192 22.85 -30.52 5.18
CA ARG A 192 22.94 -29.84 3.88
C ARG A 192 23.31 -30.82 2.76
N LEU A 193 22.28 -31.41 2.13
CA LEU A 193 22.31 -31.62 0.67
C LEU A 193 22.78 -30.31 0.01
N PRO A 194 23.57 -30.35 -1.07
CA PRO A 194 24.08 -29.13 -1.70
C PRO A 194 22.89 -28.27 -2.09
N SER A 195 22.69 -27.15 -1.36
CA SER A 195 21.67 -26.17 -1.70
C SER A 195 22.11 -25.53 -3.00
N THR A 196 21.66 -26.12 -4.11
CA THR A 196 21.66 -25.48 -5.41
C THR A 196 21.00 -24.12 -5.19
N GLU A 197 21.70 -23.03 -5.50
CA GLU A 197 21.13 -21.69 -5.46
C GLU A 197 19.84 -21.71 -6.30
N GLY A 198 18.69 -21.81 -5.63
CA GLY A 198 17.44 -22.11 -6.28
C GLY A 198 17.09 -21.02 -7.26
N GLU A 199 16.81 -21.40 -8.51
CA GLU A 199 16.64 -20.47 -9.62
C GLU A 199 15.45 -19.52 -9.40
N ALA A 200 15.64 -18.25 -9.76
CA ALA A 200 14.59 -17.25 -9.68
C ALA A 200 13.44 -17.57 -10.64
N ILE A 201 12.20 -17.54 -10.14
CA ILE A 201 11.05 -17.85 -10.99
C ILE A 201 10.67 -16.67 -11.92
N GLY A 202 9.96 -16.99 -12.99
CA GLY A 202 9.32 -15.99 -13.84
C GLY A 202 7.90 -15.66 -13.39
N ILE A 203 7.36 -14.52 -13.85
CA ILE A 203 6.03 -14.03 -13.49
C ILE A 203 4.91 -15.03 -13.83
N VAL A 204 5.01 -15.72 -14.99
CA VAL A 204 4.01 -16.71 -15.40
C VAL A 204 3.94 -17.87 -14.40
N LYS A 205 5.10 -18.39 -13.98
CA LYS A 205 5.16 -19.44 -12.96
C LYS A 205 4.62 -18.94 -11.62
N ALA A 206 4.92 -17.69 -11.25
CA ALA A 206 4.42 -17.06 -10.03
C ALA A 206 2.88 -16.95 -10.00
N ILE A 207 2.24 -16.59 -11.12
CA ILE A 207 0.76 -16.51 -11.22
C ILE A 207 0.10 -17.88 -11.01
N LEU A 208 0.73 -18.94 -11.53
CA LEU A 208 0.21 -20.31 -11.45
C LEU A 208 0.38 -20.95 -10.07
N LEU A 209 1.08 -20.29 -9.15
CA LEU A 209 1.24 -20.79 -7.79
C LEU A 209 -0.10 -20.85 -7.04
N PRO A 210 -0.31 -21.88 -6.19
CA PRO A 210 -1.53 -22.01 -5.41
C PRO A 210 -1.84 -20.76 -4.59
N GLY A 211 -3.04 -20.20 -4.79
CA GLY A 211 -3.54 -19.05 -4.05
C GLY A 211 -3.04 -17.68 -4.51
N VAL A 212 -1.96 -17.59 -5.31
CA VAL A 212 -1.42 -16.29 -5.77
C VAL A 212 -2.44 -15.53 -6.59
N LEU A 213 -3.04 -16.16 -7.61
CA LEU A 213 -4.06 -15.51 -8.45
C LEU A 213 -5.27 -15.03 -7.63
N ALA A 214 -5.72 -15.82 -6.65
CA ALA A 214 -6.86 -15.47 -5.79
C ALA A 214 -6.57 -14.20 -4.97
N TYR A 215 -5.39 -14.11 -4.36
CA TYR A 215 -4.97 -12.92 -3.61
C TYR A 215 -4.66 -11.73 -4.51
N CYS A 216 -4.14 -11.93 -5.73
CA CYS A 216 -3.97 -10.86 -6.71
C CYS A 216 -5.32 -10.21 -7.07
N LEU A 217 -6.33 -11.02 -7.40
CA LEU A 217 -7.68 -10.53 -7.73
C LEU A 217 -8.36 -9.85 -6.52
N CYS A 218 -8.16 -10.40 -5.33
CA CYS A 218 -8.59 -9.76 -4.08
C CYS A 218 -7.92 -8.39 -3.89
N ASN A 219 -6.60 -8.31 -4.13
CA ASN A 219 -5.83 -7.10 -3.94
C ASN A 219 -6.16 -6.01 -4.97
N VAL A 220 -6.54 -6.37 -6.20
CA VAL A 220 -7.07 -5.41 -7.20
C VAL A 220 -8.25 -4.63 -6.61
N CYS A 221 -9.22 -5.34 -6.05
CA CYS A 221 -10.42 -4.73 -5.47
C CYS A 221 -10.07 -3.93 -4.20
N LEU A 222 -9.28 -4.53 -3.32
CA LEU A 222 -8.98 -3.95 -2.01
C LEU A 222 -8.06 -2.73 -2.10
N LYS A 223 -7.01 -2.77 -2.92
CA LYS A 223 -6.10 -1.63 -3.12
C LYS A 223 -6.82 -0.48 -3.82
N LEU A 224 -7.76 -0.76 -4.73
CA LEU A 224 -8.63 0.27 -5.30
C LEU A 224 -9.39 1.03 -4.21
N VAL A 225 -10.12 0.30 -3.35
CA VAL A 225 -10.89 0.92 -2.26
C VAL A 225 -9.98 1.65 -1.27
N ASN A 226 -8.89 1.01 -0.83
CA ASN A 226 -7.95 1.57 0.13
C ASN A 226 -7.32 2.88 -0.37
N TYR A 227 -6.86 2.90 -1.62
CA TYR A 227 -6.27 4.10 -2.21
C TYR A 227 -7.32 5.15 -2.55
N ALA A 228 -8.57 4.75 -2.81
CA ALA A 228 -9.62 5.73 -2.98
C ALA A 228 -9.86 6.51 -1.68
N PHE A 229 -9.81 5.86 -0.51
CA PHE A 229 -9.79 6.57 0.77
C PHE A 229 -8.53 7.43 0.92
N PHE A 230 -7.36 6.93 0.55
CA PHE A 230 -6.12 7.72 0.66
C PHE A 230 -6.17 9.03 -0.15
N PHE A 231 -6.61 8.99 -1.40
CA PHE A 231 -6.59 10.16 -2.29
C PHE A 231 -7.85 11.04 -2.19
N TRP A 232 -9.02 10.44 -1.96
CA TRP A 232 -10.31 11.13 -2.13
C TRP A 232 -11.05 11.37 -0.82
N LEU A 233 -10.62 10.81 0.32
CA LEU A 233 -11.30 11.03 1.60
C LEU A 233 -11.33 12.51 2.03
N PRO A 234 -10.23 13.29 1.95
CA PRO A 234 -10.29 14.71 2.28
C PRO A 234 -11.24 15.50 1.36
N LEU A 235 -11.23 15.17 0.06
CA LEU A 235 -12.12 15.79 -0.91
C LEU A 235 -13.59 15.50 -0.58
N TYR A 236 -13.92 14.24 -0.30
CA TYR A 236 -15.27 13.84 0.11
C TYR A 236 -15.75 14.65 1.32
N LEU A 237 -14.93 14.76 2.36
CA LEU A 237 -15.29 15.48 3.58
C LEU A 237 -15.51 16.98 3.35
N THR A 238 -14.70 17.56 2.48
CA THR A 238 -14.82 18.97 2.09
C THR A 238 -16.11 19.21 1.29
N GLU A 239 -16.43 18.33 0.34
CA GLU A 239 -17.62 18.49 -0.51
C GLU A 239 -18.93 18.14 0.20
N ALA A 240 -18.95 17.04 0.98
CA ALA A 240 -20.17 16.52 1.60
C ALA A 240 -20.59 17.30 2.85
N TYR A 241 -19.62 17.78 3.65
CA TYR A 241 -19.90 18.43 4.93
C TYR A 241 -19.44 19.89 5.00
N HIS A 242 -18.87 20.43 3.92
CA HIS A 242 -18.35 21.80 3.84
C HIS A 242 -17.34 22.15 4.94
N TRP A 243 -16.59 21.14 5.41
CA TRP A 243 -15.47 21.35 6.30
C TRP A 243 -14.31 22.00 5.56
N THR A 244 -13.48 22.75 6.28
CA THR A 244 -12.25 23.31 5.71
C THR A 244 -11.31 22.19 5.30
N GLU A 245 -10.51 22.40 4.25
CA GLU A 245 -9.52 21.42 3.75
C GLU A 245 -8.63 20.90 4.89
N SER A 246 -8.12 21.82 5.73
CA SER A 246 -7.33 21.47 6.92
C SER A 246 -8.08 20.55 7.90
N LYS A 247 -9.40 20.73 8.09
CA LYS A 247 -10.18 19.88 8.99
C LYS A 247 -10.46 18.50 8.37
N ALA A 248 -10.70 18.46 7.06
CA ALA A 248 -10.85 17.22 6.31
C ALA A 248 -9.56 16.39 6.33
N ASP A 249 -8.40 17.03 6.15
CA ASP A 249 -7.09 16.39 6.25
C ASP A 249 -6.84 15.81 7.66
N GLU A 250 -7.10 16.59 8.71
CA GLU A 250 -7.00 16.12 10.11
C GLU A 250 -7.88 14.89 10.39
N LEU A 251 -9.06 14.83 9.78
CA LEU A 251 -9.98 13.72 9.99
C LEU A 251 -9.56 12.46 9.23
N SER A 252 -8.95 12.64 8.06
CA SER A 252 -8.43 11.55 7.23
C SER A 252 -7.38 10.72 7.98
N ILE A 253 -6.64 11.34 8.92
CA ILE A 253 -5.67 10.67 9.79
C ILE A 253 -6.32 9.52 10.58
N TRP A 254 -7.61 9.60 10.96
CA TRP A 254 -8.28 8.54 11.71
C TRP A 254 -8.45 7.25 10.89
N TYR A 255 -8.56 7.36 9.57
CA TYR A 255 -8.51 6.21 8.68
C TYR A 255 -7.14 5.52 8.73
N ASP A 256 -6.04 6.30 8.68
CA ASP A 256 -4.68 5.77 8.81
C ASP A 256 -4.44 5.13 10.19
N ILE A 257 -4.89 5.76 11.29
CA ILE A 257 -4.83 5.21 12.64
C ILE A 257 -5.58 3.88 12.71
N GLY A 258 -6.77 3.81 12.13
CA GLY A 258 -7.53 2.56 12.01
C GLY A 258 -6.72 1.48 11.28
N GLY A 259 -6.06 1.84 10.18
CA GLY A 259 -5.19 0.93 9.43
C GLY A 259 -4.01 0.38 10.24
N ILE A 260 -3.37 1.22 11.07
CA ILE A 260 -2.31 0.81 12.00
C ILE A 260 -2.84 -0.23 12.99
N ILE A 261 -3.97 0.08 13.65
CA ILE A 261 -4.60 -0.82 14.62
C ILE A 261 -4.98 -2.15 13.96
N GLY A 262 -5.64 -2.09 12.80
CA GLY A 262 -6.08 -3.27 12.06
C GLY A 262 -4.92 -4.15 11.59
N SER A 263 -3.82 -3.53 11.15
CA SER A 263 -2.61 -4.24 10.71
C SER A 263 -1.92 -4.97 11.86
N ILE A 264 -1.68 -4.28 12.99
CA ILE A 264 -1.00 -4.85 14.16
C ILE A 264 -1.87 -5.93 14.83
N ALA A 265 -3.12 -5.59 15.15
CA ALA A 265 -4.04 -6.52 15.81
C ALA A 265 -4.35 -7.71 14.89
N GLY A 266 -4.59 -7.46 13.60
CA GLY A 266 -4.84 -8.52 12.63
C GLY A 266 -3.63 -9.44 12.44
N GLY A 267 -2.42 -8.87 12.44
CA GLY A 267 -1.17 -9.64 12.38
C GLY A 267 -1.02 -10.58 13.57
N TYR A 268 -1.26 -10.05 14.78
CA TYR A 268 -1.23 -10.82 16.02
C TYR A 268 -2.30 -11.92 16.08
N ILE A 269 -3.56 -11.57 15.76
CA ILE A 269 -4.69 -12.52 15.79
C ILE A 269 -4.43 -13.65 14.80
N THR A 270 -3.99 -13.33 13.59
CA THR A 270 -3.75 -14.36 12.57
C THR A 270 -2.54 -15.24 12.89
N ASP A 271 -1.52 -14.73 13.59
CA ASP A 271 -0.43 -15.56 14.10
C ASP A 271 -0.94 -16.57 15.13
N ARG A 272 -1.83 -16.13 16.03
CA ARG A 272 -2.48 -17.01 17.02
C ARG A 272 -3.40 -18.05 16.38
N MET A 273 -4.14 -17.67 15.35
CA MET A 273 -5.01 -18.59 14.61
C MET A 273 -4.21 -19.58 13.75
N GLY A 274 -2.98 -19.25 13.35
CA GLY A 274 -2.19 -20.07 12.42
C GLY A 274 -2.72 -20.07 10.97
N CYS A 275 -3.76 -19.27 10.68
CA CYS A 275 -4.30 -19.04 9.35
C CYS A 275 -4.71 -17.56 9.20
N ARG A 276 -4.80 -17.10 7.96
CA ARG A 276 -4.95 -15.66 7.65
C ARG A 276 -6.30 -15.32 7.01
N ALA A 277 -6.79 -16.16 6.10
CA ALA A 277 -7.94 -15.84 5.26
C ALA A 277 -9.26 -15.61 6.06
N PRO A 278 -9.57 -16.36 7.13
CA PRO A 278 -10.83 -16.13 7.86
C PRO A 278 -10.93 -14.74 8.48
N LEU A 279 -9.85 -14.25 9.09
CA LEU A 279 -9.86 -12.91 9.67
C LEU A 279 -10.04 -11.84 8.58
N ILE A 280 -9.32 -11.97 7.46
CA ILE A 280 -9.45 -11.04 6.33
C ILE A 280 -10.90 -10.99 5.84
N VAL A 281 -11.57 -12.15 5.69
CA VAL A 281 -12.98 -12.21 5.29
C VAL A 281 -13.89 -11.52 6.30
N VAL A 282 -13.67 -11.68 7.61
CA VAL A 282 -14.45 -11.00 8.65
C VAL A 282 -14.22 -9.48 8.62
N MET A 283 -12.97 -9.03 8.46
CA MET A 283 -12.64 -7.61 8.34
C MET A 283 -13.31 -7.00 7.09
N LEU A 284 -13.21 -7.65 5.94
CA LEU A 284 -13.87 -7.17 4.71
C LEU A 284 -15.40 -7.23 4.82
N GLY A 285 -15.97 -8.27 5.45
CA GLY A 285 -17.41 -8.37 5.65
C GLY A 285 -17.96 -7.25 6.56
N SER A 286 -17.24 -6.96 7.65
CA SER A 286 -17.58 -5.84 8.53
C SER A 286 -17.40 -4.47 7.86
N SER A 287 -16.45 -4.34 6.93
CA SER A 287 -16.27 -3.11 6.14
C SER A 287 -17.51 -2.78 5.30
N ILE A 288 -18.24 -3.77 4.78
CA ILE A 288 -19.46 -3.53 3.99
C ILE A 288 -20.53 -2.83 4.84
N GLY A 289 -20.73 -3.31 6.08
CA GLY A 289 -21.63 -2.67 7.04
C GLY A 289 -21.17 -1.26 7.43
N ALA A 290 -19.87 -1.09 7.72
CA ALA A 290 -19.31 0.21 8.07
C ALA A 290 -19.45 1.23 6.93
N LEU A 291 -19.21 0.83 5.68
CA LEU A 291 -19.39 1.67 4.50
C LEU A 291 -20.86 2.04 4.27
N PHE A 292 -21.79 1.11 4.49
CA PHE A 292 -23.22 1.39 4.40
C PHE A 292 -23.65 2.46 5.42
N VAL A 293 -23.20 2.32 6.67
CA VAL A 293 -23.47 3.34 7.71
C VAL A 293 -22.83 4.67 7.33
N TYR A 294 -21.60 4.65 6.80
CA TYR A 294 -20.88 5.87 6.43
C TYR A 294 -21.52 6.62 5.26
N ALA A 295 -22.06 5.91 4.27
CA ALA A 295 -22.78 6.50 3.14
C ALA A 295 -24.03 7.29 3.55
N HIS A 296 -24.53 7.07 4.78
CA HIS A 296 -25.70 7.72 5.35
C HIS A 296 -25.37 8.52 6.62
N ALA A 297 -24.09 8.67 6.95
CA ALA A 297 -23.65 9.40 8.14
C ALA A 297 -23.88 10.90 7.97
N GLY A 298 -24.19 11.59 9.07
CA GLY A 298 -24.30 13.05 9.11
C GLY A 298 -22.96 13.74 9.43
N PRO A 299 -22.94 15.09 9.48
CA PRO A 299 -21.73 15.90 9.72
C PRO A 299 -21.26 15.89 11.17
N ALA A 300 -21.71 14.95 12.01
CA ALA A 300 -21.30 14.89 13.39
C ALA A 300 -19.83 14.43 13.48
N LEU A 301 -18.97 15.28 14.02
CA LEU A 301 -17.52 15.07 14.03
C LEU A 301 -17.12 13.76 14.71
N LEU A 302 -17.65 13.50 15.91
CA LEU A 302 -17.35 12.28 16.67
C LEU A 302 -17.72 11.01 15.90
N TRP A 303 -18.88 11.02 15.23
CA TRP A 303 -19.32 9.89 14.42
C TRP A 303 -18.40 9.64 13.23
N ASN A 304 -17.94 10.70 12.56
CA ASN A 304 -16.97 10.59 11.45
C ASN A 304 -15.61 10.03 11.93
N VAL A 305 -15.11 10.49 13.09
CA VAL A 305 -13.88 9.94 13.69
C VAL A 305 -14.00 8.44 13.96
N LEU A 306 -15.08 8.02 14.64
CA LEU A 306 -15.29 6.63 15.01
C LEU A 306 -15.43 5.73 13.78
N ILE A 307 -16.25 6.13 12.82
CA ILE A 307 -16.50 5.31 11.64
C ILE A 307 -15.30 5.27 10.69
N MET A 308 -14.54 6.35 10.54
CA MET A 308 -13.28 6.33 9.77
C MET A 308 -12.26 5.40 10.40
N THR A 309 -12.17 5.38 11.72
CA THR A 309 -11.28 4.44 12.43
C THR A 309 -11.71 3.01 12.17
N VAL A 310 -13.01 2.70 12.24
CA VAL A 310 -13.55 1.36 11.92
C VAL A 310 -13.31 0.98 10.46
N VAL A 311 -13.55 1.89 9.52
CA VAL A 311 -13.30 1.69 8.09
C VAL A 311 -11.80 1.47 7.84
N GLY A 312 -10.92 2.22 8.51
CA GLY A 312 -9.47 2.01 8.47
C GLY A 312 -9.05 0.62 8.98
N ILE A 313 -9.59 0.19 10.12
CA ILE A 313 -9.35 -1.17 10.66
C ILE A 313 -9.79 -2.22 9.64
N THR A 314 -10.98 -2.07 9.07
CA THR A 314 -11.65 -3.11 8.28
C THR A 314 -11.30 -3.11 6.78
N ILE A 315 -10.67 -2.05 6.26
CA ILE A 315 -10.21 -1.95 4.86
C ILE A 315 -8.67 -1.88 4.80
N SER A 316 -8.06 -0.90 5.48
CA SER A 316 -6.60 -0.74 5.46
C SER A 316 -5.88 -1.84 6.23
N GLY A 317 -6.47 -2.36 7.32
CA GLY A 317 -5.95 -3.51 8.04
C GLY A 317 -5.77 -4.76 7.15
N PRO A 318 -6.83 -5.30 6.51
CA PRO A 318 -6.67 -6.47 5.64
C PRO A 318 -5.82 -6.17 4.40
N TYR A 319 -5.82 -4.93 3.89
CA TYR A 319 -4.92 -4.53 2.81
C TYR A 319 -3.45 -4.73 3.23
N ASN A 320 -3.05 -4.16 4.37
CA ASN A 320 -1.69 -4.26 4.90
C ASN A 320 -1.29 -5.73 5.19
N LEU A 321 -2.23 -6.55 5.67
CA LEU A 321 -1.98 -7.98 5.87
C LEU A 321 -1.74 -8.72 4.55
N ILE A 322 -2.46 -8.35 3.49
CA ILE A 322 -2.31 -8.96 2.16
C ILE A 322 -0.97 -8.57 1.53
N VAL A 323 -0.65 -7.29 1.47
CA VAL A 323 0.59 -6.81 0.82
C VAL A 323 1.85 -7.13 1.62
N GLY A 324 1.73 -7.30 2.94
CA GLY A 324 2.83 -7.66 3.82
C GLY A 324 2.91 -9.17 4.07
N THR A 325 2.12 -9.65 5.03
CA THR A 325 2.23 -11.02 5.58
C THR A 325 1.88 -12.10 4.55
N ILE A 326 0.74 -11.96 3.86
CA ILE A 326 0.32 -12.94 2.83
C ILE A 326 1.32 -13.00 1.68
N SER A 327 1.90 -11.85 1.30
CA SER A 327 2.92 -11.81 0.27
C SER A 327 4.12 -12.71 0.62
N ILE A 328 4.57 -12.65 1.88
CA ILE A 328 5.63 -13.54 2.37
C ILE A 328 5.15 -15.00 2.42
N ASP A 329 3.92 -15.27 2.87
CA ASP A 329 3.38 -16.63 2.96
C ASP A 329 3.26 -17.28 1.57
N LEU A 330 2.84 -16.52 0.55
CA LEU A 330 2.78 -16.95 -0.85
C LEU A 330 4.17 -17.17 -1.45
N GLY A 331 5.13 -16.30 -1.13
CA GLY A 331 6.52 -16.44 -1.58
C GLY A 331 7.32 -17.53 -0.83
N SER A 332 6.84 -17.99 0.34
CA SER A 332 7.48 -19.00 1.21
C SER A 332 6.83 -20.39 1.15
N GLN A 333 5.91 -20.61 0.21
CA GLN A 333 5.12 -21.84 0.20
C GLN A 333 5.95 -23.09 -0.16
N PRO A 334 5.54 -24.30 0.26
CA PRO A 334 6.28 -25.54 -0.01
C PRO A 334 6.52 -25.82 -1.50
N ALA A 335 5.63 -25.37 -2.39
CA ALA A 335 5.79 -25.48 -3.85
C ALA A 335 7.03 -24.74 -4.39
N LEU A 336 7.63 -23.85 -3.58
CA LEU A 336 8.84 -23.10 -3.87
C LEU A 336 10.08 -23.64 -3.14
N ALA A 337 10.01 -24.81 -2.51
CA ALA A 337 11.16 -25.39 -1.79
C ALA A 337 12.43 -25.54 -2.66
N HIS A 338 12.26 -25.72 -3.98
CA HIS A 338 13.36 -25.81 -4.95
C HIS A 338 13.70 -24.45 -5.63
N SER A 339 12.94 -23.39 -5.36
CA SER A 339 13.11 -22.06 -5.94
C SER A 339 13.30 -21.04 -4.81
N ALA A 340 14.55 -20.86 -4.38
CA ALA A 340 14.90 -20.01 -3.24
C ALA A 340 14.67 -18.50 -3.48
N GLN A 341 14.47 -18.07 -4.73
CA GLN A 341 14.37 -16.66 -5.13
C GLN A 341 13.03 -16.36 -5.84
N ALA A 342 11.94 -16.29 -5.06
CA ALA A 342 10.61 -16.01 -5.58
C ALA A 342 9.85 -14.90 -4.80
N MET A 343 10.43 -14.40 -3.71
CA MET A 343 9.75 -13.48 -2.78
C MET A 343 9.44 -12.15 -3.45
N ALA A 344 10.42 -11.54 -4.11
CA ALA A 344 10.24 -10.24 -4.75
C ALA A 344 9.29 -10.37 -5.95
N THR A 345 9.37 -11.46 -6.71
CA THR A 345 8.52 -11.70 -7.88
C THR A 345 7.06 -11.87 -7.47
N VAL A 346 6.78 -12.69 -6.45
CA VAL A 346 5.41 -12.89 -5.94
C VAL A 346 4.87 -11.60 -5.33
N THR A 347 5.69 -10.87 -4.58
CA THR A 347 5.30 -9.58 -3.98
C THR A 347 5.01 -8.52 -5.04
N GLY A 348 5.90 -8.37 -6.02
CA GLY A 348 5.72 -7.44 -7.14
C GLY A 348 4.51 -7.78 -7.99
N LEU A 349 4.21 -9.07 -8.17
CA LEU A 349 3.00 -9.52 -8.86
C LEU A 349 1.72 -9.17 -8.06
N LEU A 350 1.70 -9.48 -6.77
CA LEU A 350 0.56 -9.23 -5.89
C LEU A 350 0.28 -7.74 -5.74
N ASP A 351 1.31 -6.93 -5.48
CA ASP A 351 1.14 -5.49 -5.31
C ASP A 351 0.97 -4.77 -6.66
N GLY A 352 1.60 -5.28 -7.73
CA GLY A 352 1.48 -4.75 -9.08
C GLY A 352 0.05 -4.87 -9.60
N THR A 353 -0.57 -6.04 -9.43
CA THR A 353 -1.99 -6.24 -9.75
C THR A 353 -2.90 -5.35 -8.91
N GLY A 354 -2.64 -5.22 -7.62
CA GLY A 354 -3.35 -4.24 -6.76
C GLY A 354 -3.26 -2.81 -7.31
N SER A 355 -2.07 -2.40 -7.78
CA SER A 355 -1.82 -1.05 -8.27
C SER A 355 -2.55 -0.75 -9.59
N ILE A 356 -2.77 -1.77 -10.43
CA ILE A 356 -3.69 -1.67 -11.58
C ILE A 356 -5.09 -1.33 -11.09
N GLY A 357 -5.57 -1.99 -10.03
CA GLY A 357 -6.87 -1.69 -9.41
C GLY A 357 -6.96 -0.24 -8.94
N SER A 358 -5.93 0.25 -8.25
CA SER A 358 -5.88 1.65 -7.82
C SER A 358 -5.87 2.64 -9.00
N ALA A 359 -5.13 2.36 -10.09
CA ALA A 359 -5.15 3.19 -11.28
C ALA A 359 -6.54 3.25 -11.94
N ILE A 360 -7.24 2.12 -12.02
CA ILE A 360 -8.64 2.06 -12.44
C ILE A 360 -9.50 2.94 -11.51
N GLY A 361 -9.28 2.85 -10.19
CA GLY A 361 -9.93 3.68 -9.20
C GLY A 361 -9.77 5.18 -9.43
N GLN A 362 -8.54 5.64 -9.71
CA GLN A 362 -8.25 7.06 -9.95
C GLN A 362 -9.00 7.62 -11.17
N LEU A 363 -9.24 6.80 -12.19
CA LEU A 363 -10.01 7.22 -13.37
C LEU A 363 -11.52 7.08 -13.16
N PHE A 364 -11.96 6.05 -12.45
CA PHE A 364 -13.37 5.68 -12.37
C PHE A 364 -14.12 6.38 -11.24
N VAL A 365 -13.50 6.56 -10.06
CA VAL A 365 -14.14 7.18 -8.89
C VAL A 365 -14.62 8.61 -9.19
N PRO A 366 -13.82 9.50 -9.81
CA PRO A 366 -14.29 10.84 -10.16
C PRO A 366 -15.44 10.83 -11.16
N VAL A 367 -15.43 9.93 -12.14
CA VAL A 367 -16.53 9.83 -13.12
C VAL A 367 -17.82 9.42 -12.45
N LEU A 368 -17.75 8.43 -11.56
CA LEU A 368 -18.90 7.93 -10.81
C LEU A 368 -19.44 9.00 -9.83
N GLN A 369 -18.53 9.67 -9.11
CA GLN A 369 -18.86 10.77 -8.19
C GLN A 369 -19.55 11.93 -8.91
N ASN A 370 -19.03 12.36 -10.07
CA ASN A 370 -19.61 13.47 -10.82
C ASN A 370 -20.99 13.13 -11.43
N ALA A 371 -21.20 11.87 -11.83
CA ALA A 371 -22.45 11.45 -12.46
C ALA A 371 -23.57 11.11 -11.47
N PHE A 372 -23.24 10.48 -10.34
CA PHE A 372 -24.22 9.89 -9.42
C PHE A 372 -24.00 10.27 -7.94
N GLY A 373 -23.01 11.13 -7.63
CA GLY A 373 -22.71 11.59 -6.28
C GLY A 373 -21.93 10.58 -5.43
N TRP A 374 -21.48 11.01 -4.25
CA TRP A 374 -20.59 10.23 -3.36
C TRP A 374 -21.20 8.93 -2.82
N GLN A 375 -22.53 8.86 -2.67
CA GLN A 375 -23.20 7.63 -2.24
C GLN A 375 -22.93 6.46 -3.20
N SER A 376 -22.93 6.72 -4.51
CA SER A 376 -22.63 5.72 -5.52
C SER A 376 -21.20 5.16 -5.41
N VAL A 377 -20.24 6.00 -5.00
CA VAL A 377 -18.84 5.61 -4.75
C VAL A 377 -18.74 4.64 -3.57
N PHE A 378 -19.47 4.89 -2.47
CA PHE A 378 -19.50 3.94 -1.35
C PHE A 378 -20.16 2.61 -1.72
N TYR A 379 -21.22 2.62 -2.55
CA TYR A 379 -21.80 1.38 -3.07
C TYR A 379 -20.84 0.61 -3.97
N LEU A 380 -20.05 1.29 -4.80
CA LEU A 380 -18.96 0.66 -5.55
C LEU A 380 -17.95 -0.01 -4.60
N PHE A 381 -17.54 0.66 -3.52
CA PHE A 381 -16.60 0.09 -2.56
C PHE A 381 -17.16 -1.15 -1.85
N MET A 382 -18.45 -1.16 -1.50
CA MET A 382 -19.12 -2.33 -0.95
C MET A 382 -19.10 -3.51 -1.93
N ILE A 383 -19.40 -3.26 -3.22
CA ILE A 383 -19.36 -4.29 -4.27
C ILE A 383 -17.93 -4.83 -4.44
N LEU A 384 -16.92 -3.96 -4.47
CA LEU A 384 -15.52 -4.37 -4.60
C LEU A 384 -15.05 -5.20 -3.40
N ASN A 385 -15.42 -4.82 -2.17
CA ASN A 385 -15.09 -5.61 -0.98
C ASN A 385 -15.82 -6.97 -0.99
N PHE A 386 -17.05 -7.03 -1.48
CA PHE A 386 -17.76 -8.29 -1.68
C PHE A 386 -17.08 -9.19 -2.72
N ILE A 387 -16.64 -8.63 -3.85
CA ILE A 387 -15.87 -9.36 -4.87
C ILE A 387 -14.54 -9.86 -4.28
N ALA A 388 -13.85 -9.03 -3.50
CA ALA A 388 -12.61 -9.41 -2.82
C ALA A 388 -12.81 -10.64 -1.91
N ILE A 389 -13.91 -10.67 -1.14
CA ILE A 389 -14.29 -11.83 -0.32
C ILE A 389 -14.49 -13.07 -1.18
N ILE A 390 -15.22 -12.97 -2.30
CA ILE A 390 -15.46 -14.08 -3.22
C ILE A 390 -14.13 -14.68 -3.71
N CYS A 391 -13.16 -13.83 -4.11
CA CYS A 391 -11.86 -14.27 -4.60
C CYS A 391 -11.12 -15.18 -3.60
N ILE A 392 -11.18 -14.87 -2.30
CA ILE A 392 -10.48 -15.63 -1.25
C ILE A 392 -11.37 -16.62 -0.50
N THR A 393 -12.67 -16.73 -0.84
CA THR A 393 -13.62 -17.59 -0.10
C THR A 393 -13.19 -19.05 -0.10
N ARG A 394 -12.73 -19.58 -1.25
CA ARG A 394 -12.23 -20.97 -1.32
C ARG A 394 -11.05 -21.20 -0.37
N ARG A 395 -10.15 -20.22 -0.25
CA ARG A 395 -9.01 -20.29 0.67
C ARG A 395 -9.48 -20.21 2.12
N CYS A 396 -10.39 -19.29 2.44
CA CYS A 396 -11.02 -19.17 3.75
C CYS A 396 -11.68 -20.47 4.21
N LEU A 397 -12.45 -21.13 3.34
CA LEU A 397 -13.07 -22.42 3.65
C LEU A 397 -12.05 -23.53 3.92
N SER A 398 -10.93 -23.53 3.20
CA SER A 398 -9.83 -24.48 3.45
C SER A 398 -9.19 -24.23 4.83
N ASP A 399 -8.93 -22.97 5.17
CA ASP A 399 -8.34 -22.57 6.45
C ASP A 399 -9.30 -22.82 7.64
N LEU A 400 -10.60 -22.63 7.46
CA LEU A 400 -11.61 -22.95 8.49
C LEU A 400 -11.70 -24.46 8.75
N ARG A 401 -11.61 -25.28 7.70
CA ARG A 401 -11.61 -26.75 7.85
C ARG A 401 -10.40 -27.24 8.64
N SER A 402 -9.21 -26.68 8.39
CA SER A 402 -8.00 -27.07 9.12
C SER A 402 -8.06 -26.63 10.59
N LEU A 403 -8.65 -25.46 10.89
CA LEU A 403 -8.90 -25.02 12.27
C LEU A 403 -9.85 -25.97 13.02
N LEU A 404 -10.99 -26.32 12.41
CA LEU A 404 -11.98 -27.21 13.00
C LEU A 404 -11.39 -28.61 13.25
N TYR A 405 -10.61 -29.13 12.31
CA TYR A 405 -9.93 -30.42 12.46
C TYR A 405 -8.95 -30.41 13.64
N LYS A 406 -8.12 -29.37 13.75
CA LYS A 406 -7.16 -29.21 14.86
C LYS A 406 -7.84 -29.08 16.23
N SER A 407 -9.00 -28.42 16.28
CA SER A 407 -9.82 -28.35 17.49
C SER A 407 -10.40 -29.71 17.87
N SER A 408 -10.83 -30.49 16.86
CA SER A 408 -11.42 -31.82 17.05
C SER A 408 -10.40 -32.88 17.48
N GLU A 409 -9.13 -32.77 17.11
CA GLU A 409 -8.06 -33.66 17.60
C GLU A 409 -7.63 -33.33 19.04
N LEU A 410 -7.79 -32.08 19.49
CA LEU A 410 -7.47 -31.68 20.86
C LEU A 410 -8.54 -32.10 21.88
N THR A 411 -9.78 -32.32 21.44
CA THR A 411 -10.90 -32.64 22.34
C THR A 411 -10.77 -34.03 23.00
N PRO A 412 -10.40 -35.11 22.28
CA PRO A 412 -10.19 -36.42 22.88
C PRO A 412 -9.01 -36.48 23.86
N LEU A 413 -7.96 -35.67 23.64
CA LEU A 413 -6.79 -35.64 24.53
C LEU A 413 -7.04 -34.93 25.86
N LEU A 414 -8.04 -34.04 25.92
CA LEU A 414 -8.49 -33.42 27.16
C LEU A 414 -9.50 -34.30 27.92
N ASP A 415 -10.23 -35.16 27.20
CA ASP A 415 -11.14 -36.16 27.78
C ASP A 415 -10.42 -37.46 28.20
N GLU A 416 -9.22 -37.74 27.66
CA GLU A 416 -8.35 -38.87 28.06
C GLU A 416 -7.37 -38.54 29.20
N GLU A 417 -7.30 -37.28 29.66
CA GLU A 417 -6.53 -36.89 30.86
C GLU A 417 -7.32 -37.04 32.18
N ASP A 418 -8.52 -37.64 32.15
CA ASP A 418 -9.23 -38.05 33.37
C ASP A 418 -9.75 -39.51 33.35
N PRO A 419 -8.85 -40.53 33.28
CA PRO A 419 -9.17 -41.89 33.70
C PRO A 419 -8.49 -42.14 35.05
N ASP A 420 -9.21 -41.80 36.13
CA ASP A 420 -8.93 -42.14 37.54
C ASP A 420 -7.66 -41.53 38.18
N GLU A 421 -7.83 -40.50 39.04
CA GLU A 421 -7.39 -40.51 40.46
C GLU A 421 -7.73 -39.22 41.24
#